data_AF-A0A919RAI5-F1
#
_entry.id   AF-A0A919RAI5-F1
#
_cell.length_a   1.000
_cell.length_b   1.000
_cell.length_c   1.000
_cell.angle_alpha   90.00
_cell.angle_beta   90.00
_cell.angle_gamma   90.00
#
_symmetry.space_group_name_H-M   'P 1'
#
loop_
_entity.id
_entity.type
_entity.pdbx_description
1 polymer ?
#
loop_
_entity_poly.entity_id
_entity_poly.type
_entity_poly.pdbx_seq_one_letter_code
_entity_poly.pdbx_strand_id
1 'polypeptide(L)'
;MADMGGPAPTGFHPRTRLYFISDGRLTMTTRPHTRPTVQTALDLLVQGPTAGELRRGLRTQVTVGDFVPIKVQQVGDGVRITLPKREGMSKLVLLPQPAPADWLDLAYGQLTCTAAEAVASRSDIEADRVRVTYVHRGEKKPLVTSCSQFAKT
;
A
#
# COMPACT_ATOMS: atom_id res chain seq x y z
N MET A 1 -1.66 -19.89 -49.41
CA MET A 1 -0.87 -19.48 -48.23
C MET A 1 -1.02 -17.98 -48.09
N ALA A 2 -1.75 -17.51 -47.07
CA ALA A 2 -1.81 -16.11 -46.71
C ALA A 2 -2.00 -16.03 -45.19
N ASP A 3 -0.91 -15.69 -44.50
CA ASP A 3 -0.87 -15.45 -43.06
C ASP A 3 -1.43 -14.04 -42.80
N MET A 4 -2.63 -13.94 -42.23
CA MET A 4 -3.15 -12.69 -41.68
C MET A 4 -2.57 -12.51 -40.27
N GLY A 5 -1.37 -11.95 -40.20
CA GLY A 5 -0.85 -11.37 -38.96
C GLY A 5 -1.69 -10.18 -38.56
N GLY A 6 -2.73 -10.40 -37.75
CA GLY A 6 -3.50 -9.33 -37.13
C GLY A 6 -2.60 -8.43 -36.27
N PRO A 7 -2.99 -7.17 -36.01
CA PRO A 7 -2.20 -6.28 -35.17
C PRO A 7 -1.99 -6.93 -33.80
N ALA A 8 -0.73 -7.00 -33.35
CA ALA A 8 -0.40 -7.47 -32.01
C ALA A 8 -1.25 -6.68 -30.99
N PRO A 9 -1.87 -7.35 -29.99
CA PRO A 9 -2.70 -6.66 -29.03
C PRO A 9 -1.89 -5.53 -28.37
N THR A 10 -2.44 -4.31 -28.43
CA THR A 10 -1.82 -3.10 -27.89
C THR A 10 -1.38 -3.35 -26.45
N GLY A 11 -0.05 -3.33 -26.29
CA GLY A 11 0.76 -3.42 -25.07
C GLY A 11 0.05 -3.61 -23.74
N PHE A 12 0.35 -4.72 -23.07
CA PHE A 12 0.18 -4.83 -21.63
C PHE A 12 0.96 -3.69 -20.94
N HIS A 13 0.26 -2.65 -20.52
CA HIS A 13 0.83 -1.57 -19.71
C HIS A 13 0.77 -1.99 -18.25
N PRO A 14 1.89 -2.34 -17.61
CA PRO A 14 1.84 -2.77 -16.23
C PRO A 14 1.44 -1.59 -15.36
N ARG A 15 0.56 -1.87 -14.40
CA ARG A 15 0.00 -0.88 -13.49
C ARG A 15 0.37 -1.24 -12.06
N THR A 16 0.53 -0.23 -11.23
CA THR A 16 0.62 -0.38 -9.78
C THR A 16 -0.74 -0.15 -9.18
N ARG A 17 -1.16 -1.02 -8.28
CA ARG A 17 -2.33 -0.79 -7.43
C ARG A 17 -1.86 -0.14 -6.13
N LEU A 18 -2.44 0.99 -5.79
CA LEU A 18 -2.22 1.71 -4.52
C LEU A 18 -3.55 1.79 -3.78
N TYR A 19 -3.51 1.68 -2.46
CA TYR A 19 -4.71 1.77 -1.62
C TYR A 19 -4.73 3.10 -0.88
N PHE A 20 -5.71 3.94 -1.21
CA PHE A 20 -6.00 5.20 -0.55
C PHE A 20 -7.28 5.08 0.27
N ILE A 21 -7.67 6.16 0.94
CA ILE A 21 -8.91 6.23 1.72
C ILE A 21 -9.89 7.14 1.00
N SER A 22 -11.14 6.69 0.84
CA SER A 22 -12.30 7.50 0.46
C SER A 22 -13.43 7.15 1.39
N ASP A 23 -14.14 8.15 1.93
CA ASP A 23 -15.34 7.93 2.75
C ASP A 23 -15.15 6.93 3.91
N GLY A 24 -13.97 6.97 4.53
CA GLY A 24 -13.60 6.08 5.64
C GLY A 24 -13.22 4.66 5.25
N ARG A 25 -13.09 4.35 3.95
CA ARG A 25 -12.81 3.01 3.44
C ARG A 25 -11.58 2.96 2.55
N LEU A 26 -10.95 1.78 2.51
CA LEU A 26 -9.88 1.53 1.56
C LEU A 26 -10.41 1.52 0.12
N THR A 27 -9.79 2.33 -0.73
CA THR A 27 -10.12 2.47 -2.15
C THR A 27 -8.87 2.26 -2.99
N MET A 28 -8.93 1.25 -3.87
CA MET A 28 -7.86 0.96 -4.81
C MET A 28 -7.83 1.99 -5.96
N THR A 29 -6.65 2.48 -6.29
CA THR A 29 -6.37 3.21 -7.54
C THR A 29 -5.29 2.50 -8.33
N THR A 30 -5.26 2.71 -9.64
CA THR A 30 -4.19 2.19 -10.51
C THR A 30 -3.38 3.35 -11.07
N ARG A 31 -2.05 3.26 -10.95
CA ARG A 31 -1.12 4.20 -11.56
C ARG A 31 -0.30 3.52 -12.67
N PRO A 32 -0.01 4.22 -13.77
CA PRO A 32 0.89 3.72 -14.79
C PRO A 32 2.30 3.62 -14.18
N HIS A 33 2.73 2.41 -13.89
CA HIS A 33 4.08 2.14 -13.42
C HIS A 33 4.37 0.65 -13.63
N THR A 34 5.44 0.38 -14.37
CA THR A 34 5.92 -0.96 -14.70
C THR A 34 6.34 -1.70 -13.43
N ARG A 35 5.50 -2.63 -12.94
CA ARG A 35 5.80 -3.65 -11.90
C ARG A 35 6.73 -3.12 -10.78
N PRO A 36 6.24 -2.18 -9.95
CA PRO A 36 7.09 -1.54 -8.95
C PRO A 36 7.62 -2.59 -7.96
N THR A 37 8.80 -2.30 -7.39
CA THR A 37 9.19 -3.01 -6.18
C THR A 37 8.22 -2.67 -5.05
N VAL A 38 8.15 -3.50 -4.01
CA VAL A 38 7.32 -3.20 -2.82
C VAL A 38 7.72 -1.85 -2.22
N GLN A 39 9.02 -1.55 -2.15
CA GLN A 39 9.51 -0.25 -1.70
C GLN A 39 8.96 0.89 -2.57
N THR A 40 9.09 0.79 -3.89
CA THR A 40 8.58 1.80 -4.83
C THR A 40 7.07 2.03 -4.69
N ALA A 41 6.27 0.96 -4.53
CA ALA A 41 4.84 1.09 -4.33
C ALA A 41 4.48 1.80 -3.02
N LEU A 42 5.20 1.51 -1.94
CA LEU A 42 5.02 2.19 -0.65
C LEU A 42 5.52 3.65 -0.69
N ASP A 43 6.58 3.94 -1.43
CA ASP A 43 7.05 5.32 -1.63
C ASP A 43 5.99 6.15 -2.37
N LEU A 44 5.32 5.59 -3.38
CA LEU A 44 4.21 6.24 -4.09
C LEU A 44 2.98 6.46 -3.19
N LEU A 45 2.75 5.55 -2.23
CA LEU A 45 1.69 5.69 -1.24
C LEU A 45 2.00 6.83 -0.25
N VAL A 46 3.26 6.91 0.21
CA VAL A 46 3.75 7.97 1.10
C VAL A 46 3.73 9.34 0.42
N GLN A 47 4.04 9.41 -0.87
CA GLN A 47 3.86 10.64 -1.67
C GLN A 47 2.40 11.12 -1.71
N GLY A 48 1.46 10.22 -1.46
CA GLY A 48 0.04 10.51 -1.37
C GLY A 48 -0.68 10.56 -2.72
N PRO A 49 -1.98 10.90 -2.71
CA PRO A 49 -2.80 10.98 -3.92
C PRO A 49 -2.35 12.13 -4.85
N THR A 50 -2.46 11.93 -6.16
CA THR A 50 -2.28 12.98 -7.18
C THR A 50 -3.39 14.03 -7.09
N ALA A 51 -3.23 15.19 -7.75
CA ALA A 51 -4.27 16.22 -7.79
C ALA A 51 -5.64 15.70 -8.32
N GLY A 52 -5.61 14.80 -9.31
CA GLY A 52 -6.83 14.16 -9.83
C GLY A 52 -7.50 13.23 -8.80
N GLU A 53 -6.69 12.46 -8.07
CA GLU A 53 -7.17 11.57 -7.00
C GLU A 53 -7.68 12.35 -5.78
N LEU A 54 -7.02 13.45 -5.41
CA LEU A 54 -7.46 14.36 -4.34
C LEU A 54 -8.84 14.96 -4.64
N ARG A 55 -9.09 15.37 -5.90
CA ARG A 55 -10.41 15.86 -6.36
C ARG A 55 -11.50 14.79 -6.29
N ARG A 56 -11.12 13.51 -6.38
CA ARG A 56 -12.03 12.37 -6.21
C ARG A 56 -12.24 11.99 -4.74
N GLY A 57 -11.73 12.78 -3.79
CA GLY A 57 -11.88 12.52 -2.35
C GLY A 57 -10.84 11.57 -1.76
N LEU A 58 -9.88 11.07 -2.56
CA LEU A 58 -8.86 10.14 -2.06
C LEU A 58 -7.89 10.85 -1.11
N ARG A 59 -7.55 10.17 -0.02
CA ARG A 59 -6.62 10.64 1.03
C ARG A 59 -5.65 9.52 1.41
N THR A 60 -4.54 9.88 2.03
CA THR A 60 -3.62 8.92 2.67
C THR A 60 -3.44 9.28 4.14
N GLN A 61 -3.41 8.28 5.00
CA GLN A 61 -3.00 8.41 6.40
C GLN A 61 -1.54 8.01 6.61
N VAL A 62 -0.90 7.46 5.57
CA VAL A 62 0.52 7.14 5.57
C VAL A 62 1.31 8.38 5.18
N THR A 63 1.87 9.08 6.17
CA THR A 63 2.63 10.32 5.99
C THR A 63 4.12 10.14 6.29
N VAL A 64 4.92 11.07 5.79
CA VAL A 64 6.34 11.23 6.17
C VAL A 64 6.40 11.66 7.64
N GLY A 65 7.10 10.90 8.48
CA GLY A 65 7.22 11.13 9.93
C GLY A 65 6.65 9.99 10.76
N ASP A 66 5.41 9.57 10.46
CA ASP A 66 4.75 8.49 11.19
C ASP A 66 5.27 7.13 10.73
N PHE A 67 5.39 6.93 9.42
CA PHE A 67 5.77 5.63 8.86
C PHE A 67 7.18 5.62 8.24
N VAL A 68 7.79 6.78 8.02
CA VAL A 68 9.08 6.92 7.32
C VAL A 68 10.24 7.10 8.33
N PRO A 69 11.38 6.39 8.18
CA PRO A 69 11.72 5.50 7.08
C PRO A 69 11.06 4.12 7.20
N ILE A 70 10.39 3.71 6.12
CA ILE A 70 9.92 2.34 5.90
C ILE A 70 11.11 1.56 5.37
N LYS A 71 11.61 0.56 6.11
CA LYS A 71 12.52 -0.43 5.53
C LYS A 71 11.71 -1.65 5.12
N VAL A 72 11.75 -1.97 3.84
CA VAL A 72 11.06 -3.13 3.28
C VAL A 72 12.06 -4.24 2.98
N GLN A 73 11.71 -5.46 3.37
CA GLN A 73 12.40 -6.67 2.95
C GLN A 73 11.36 -7.68 2.46
N GLN A 74 11.51 -8.18 1.24
CA GLN A 74 10.72 -9.31 0.78
C GLN A 74 11.29 -10.60 1.38
N VAL A 75 10.43 -11.44 1.97
CA VAL A 75 10.82 -12.69 2.66
C VAL A 75 9.97 -13.81 2.09
N GLY A 76 10.52 -14.54 1.10
CA GLY A 76 9.75 -15.46 0.27
C GLY A 76 8.58 -14.73 -0.39
N ASP A 77 7.37 -15.21 -0.12
CA ASP A 77 6.11 -14.67 -0.63
C ASP A 77 5.49 -13.60 0.29
N GLY A 78 6.16 -13.29 1.41
CA GLY A 78 5.74 -12.28 2.36
C GLY A 78 6.57 -10.99 2.27
N VAL A 79 6.11 -9.98 3.00
CA VAL A 79 6.80 -8.69 3.14
C VAL A 79 7.07 -8.43 4.61
N ARG A 80 8.29 -8.07 4.95
CA ARG A 80 8.64 -7.51 6.26
C ARG A 80 8.81 -6.00 6.13
N ILE A 81 7.99 -5.26 6.86
CA ILE A 81 8.05 -3.80 6.94
C ILE A 81 8.57 -3.42 8.33
N THR A 82 9.71 -2.73 8.36
CA THR A 82 10.24 -2.16 9.62
C THR A 82 9.84 -0.70 9.70
N LEU A 83 9.10 -0.36 10.76
CA LEU A 83 8.62 0.99 11.03
C LEU A 83 9.44 1.65 12.16
N PRO A 84 9.42 2.99 12.26
CA PRO A 84 9.92 3.71 13.43
C PRO A 84 9.30 3.22 14.76
N LYS A 85 9.89 3.67 15.87
CA LYS A 85 9.30 3.45 17.21
C LYS A 85 7.91 4.06 17.29
N ARG A 86 6.95 3.33 17.87
CA ARG A 86 5.56 3.80 18.08
C ARG A 86 5.47 5.13 18.83
N GLU A 87 6.37 5.37 19.77
CA GLU A 87 6.44 6.61 20.56
C GLU A 87 6.63 7.89 19.70
N GLY A 88 7.06 7.76 18.44
CA GLY A 88 7.16 8.86 17.48
C GLY A 88 5.93 9.10 16.61
N MET A 89 5.00 8.15 16.50
CA MET A 89 3.81 8.23 15.63
C MET A 89 2.64 9.02 16.25
N SER A 90 2.78 9.48 17.49
CA SER A 90 1.73 10.21 18.22
C SER A 90 1.80 11.73 18.05
N LYS A 91 2.67 12.28 17.19
CA LYS A 91 2.93 13.73 17.13
C LYS A 91 2.06 14.54 16.15
N LEU A 92 1.13 13.92 15.42
CA LEU A 92 0.28 14.62 14.46
C LEU A 92 -1.21 14.47 14.76
N VAL A 93 -1.63 15.03 15.89
CA VAL A 93 -2.99 15.60 16.01
C VAL A 93 -2.86 17.12 15.82
N LEU A 94 -2.67 17.55 14.58
CA LEU A 94 -2.98 18.91 14.13
C LEU A 94 -3.96 18.87 12.95
N LEU A 95 -4.80 17.83 12.90
CA LEU A 95 -6.03 17.86 12.11
C LEU A 95 -7.16 18.32 13.04
N PRO A 96 -7.99 19.31 12.66
CA PRO A 96 -9.10 19.81 13.47
C PRO A 96 -10.29 18.83 13.58
N GLN A 97 -10.03 17.53 13.55
CA GLN A 97 -11.02 16.46 13.58
C GLN A 97 -10.52 15.38 14.56
N PRO A 98 -11.36 14.80 15.42
CA PRO A 98 -10.96 13.63 16.20
C PRO A 98 -10.54 12.54 15.21
N ALA A 99 -9.34 11.98 15.40
CA ALA A 99 -8.90 10.82 14.63
C ALA A 99 -9.96 9.71 14.82
N PRO A 100 -10.53 9.14 13.74
CA PRO A 100 -11.47 8.03 13.86
C PRO A 100 -10.84 6.89 14.66
N ALA A 101 -11.64 6.13 15.41
CA ALA A 101 -11.19 4.96 16.18
C ALA A 101 -10.40 3.95 15.32
N ASP A 102 -10.60 3.96 14.00
CA ASP A 102 -10.01 3.05 13.03
C ASP A 102 -8.87 3.68 12.20
N TRP A 103 -8.36 4.86 12.58
CA TRP A 103 -7.30 5.55 11.84
C TRP A 103 -6.04 4.68 11.66
N LEU A 104 -5.64 3.98 12.73
CA LEU A 104 -4.46 3.13 12.67
C LEU A 104 -4.70 1.90 11.76
N ASP A 105 -5.92 1.37 11.75
CA ASP A 105 -6.30 0.23 10.91
C ASP A 105 -6.35 0.62 9.43
N LEU A 106 -6.85 1.81 9.11
CA LEU A 106 -6.81 2.35 7.75
C LEU A 106 -5.37 2.57 7.28
N ALA A 107 -4.49 3.13 8.11
CA ALA A 107 -3.08 3.31 7.77
C ALA A 107 -2.35 1.97 7.52
N TYR A 108 -2.52 0.98 8.40
CA TYR A 108 -1.98 -0.36 8.18
C TYR A 108 -2.62 -1.04 6.96
N GLY A 109 -3.91 -0.83 6.71
CA GLY A 109 -4.62 -1.35 5.56
C GLY A 109 -4.07 -0.81 4.24
N GLN A 110 -3.84 0.50 4.15
CA GLN A 110 -3.19 1.14 3.00
C GLN A 110 -1.81 0.54 2.72
N LEU A 111 -0.97 0.40 3.76
CA LEU A 111 0.37 -0.21 3.66
C LEU A 111 0.29 -1.69 3.25
N THR A 112 -0.57 -2.46 3.91
CA THR A 112 -0.69 -3.92 3.73
C THR A 112 -1.16 -4.26 2.33
N CYS A 113 -2.27 -3.66 1.89
CA CYS A 113 -2.84 -3.94 0.57
C CYS A 113 -1.94 -3.43 -0.56
N THR A 114 -1.32 -2.27 -0.41
CA THR A 114 -0.35 -1.77 -1.40
C THR A 114 0.88 -2.66 -1.51
N ALA A 115 1.44 -3.12 -0.37
CA ALA A 115 2.59 -4.02 -0.38
C ALA A 115 2.24 -5.40 -0.97
N ALA A 116 1.08 -5.94 -0.61
CA ALA A 116 0.57 -7.20 -1.11
C ALA A 116 0.38 -7.19 -2.63
N GLU A 117 -0.22 -6.14 -3.17
CA GLU A 117 -0.41 -5.99 -4.62
C GLU A 117 0.90 -5.76 -5.38
N ALA A 118 1.88 -5.10 -4.76
CA ALA A 118 3.21 -4.99 -5.34
C ALA A 118 3.90 -6.36 -5.46
N VAL A 119 3.74 -7.25 -4.47
CA VAL A 119 4.20 -8.64 -4.55
C VAL A 119 3.42 -9.41 -5.62
N ALA A 120 2.09 -9.40 -5.55
CA ALA A 120 1.20 -10.10 -6.49
C ALA A 120 1.42 -9.68 -7.95
N SER A 121 1.79 -8.43 -8.20
CA SER A 121 2.11 -7.95 -9.56
C SER A 121 3.37 -8.57 -10.17
N ARG A 122 4.17 -9.30 -9.37
CA ARG A 122 5.47 -9.86 -9.71
C ARG A 122 5.58 -11.36 -9.44
N SER A 123 4.59 -11.97 -8.80
CA SER A 123 4.51 -13.39 -8.48
C SER A 123 3.15 -13.97 -8.83
N ASP A 124 3.02 -15.30 -8.81
CA ASP A 124 1.75 -15.99 -9.07
C ASP A 124 0.92 -16.16 -7.78
N ILE A 125 0.86 -15.11 -6.97
CA ILE A 125 0.27 -15.14 -5.63
C ILE A 125 -0.77 -14.04 -5.50
N GLU A 126 -1.97 -14.42 -5.11
CA GLU A 126 -3.04 -13.48 -4.80
C GLU A 126 -2.63 -12.53 -3.67
N ALA A 127 -2.94 -11.23 -3.80
CA ALA A 127 -2.59 -10.22 -2.81
C ALA A 127 -3.08 -10.60 -1.39
N ASP A 128 -4.25 -11.23 -1.27
CA ASP A 128 -4.80 -11.67 0.02
C ASP A 128 -4.01 -12.79 0.71
N ARG A 129 -3.17 -13.51 -0.04
CA ARG A 129 -2.27 -14.55 0.50
C ARG A 129 -0.92 -13.98 0.93
N VAL A 130 -0.57 -12.77 0.51
CA VAL A 130 0.67 -12.11 0.93
C VAL A 130 0.56 -11.70 2.39
N ARG A 131 1.51 -12.18 3.20
CA ARG A 131 1.59 -11.83 4.63
C ARG A 131 2.53 -10.65 4.81
N VAL A 132 2.03 -9.58 5.43
CA VAL A 132 2.81 -8.38 5.75
C VAL A 132 3.12 -8.36 7.24
N THR A 133 4.41 -8.42 7.56
CA THR A 133 4.93 -8.45 8.93
C THR A 133 5.51 -7.10 9.29
N TYR A 134 4.85 -6.38 10.18
CA TYR A 134 5.31 -5.14 10.75
C TYR A 134 6.20 -5.38 11.96
N VAL A 135 7.36 -4.75 11.95
CA VAL A 135 8.30 -4.73 13.07
C VAL A 135 8.56 -3.29 13.44
N HIS A 136 8.14 -2.87 14.63
CA HIS A 136 8.53 -1.57 15.17
C HIS A 136 9.91 -1.68 15.81
N ARG A 137 10.79 -0.71 15.57
CA ARG A 137 12.11 -0.68 16.19
C ARG A 137 11.98 -0.72 17.72
N GLY A 138 12.60 -1.72 18.36
CA GLY A 138 12.56 -1.88 19.81
C GLY A 138 11.36 -2.65 20.35
N GLU A 139 10.40 -3.04 19.50
CA GLU A 139 9.33 -3.95 19.90
C GLU A 139 9.70 -5.41 19.59
N LYS A 140 9.37 -6.30 20.53
CA LYS A 140 9.70 -7.73 20.42
C LYS A 140 8.66 -8.54 19.63
N LYS A 141 7.40 -8.09 19.62
CA LYS A 141 6.31 -8.82 18.98
C LYS A 141 5.99 -8.20 17.62
N PRO A 142 6.21 -8.91 16.50
CA PRO A 142 5.78 -8.44 15.20
C PRO A 142 4.25 -8.48 15.09
N LEU A 143 3.70 -7.56 14.30
CA LEU A 143 2.30 -7.58 13.87
C LEU A 143 2.23 -8.20 12.47
N VAL A 144 1.46 -9.26 12.27
CA VAL A 144 1.32 -9.93 10.97
C VAL A 144 -0.09 -9.72 10.45
N THR A 145 -0.19 -9.28 9.20
CA THR A 145 -1.47 -8.94 8.56
C THR A 145 -1.56 -9.42 7.11
N SER A 146 -2.74 -9.34 6.51
CA SER A 146 -3.01 -9.57 5.09
C SER A 146 -4.10 -8.62 4.59
N CYS A 147 -4.15 -8.33 3.28
CA CYS A 147 -5.06 -7.31 2.74
C CYS A 147 -6.54 -7.60 3.04
N SER A 148 -6.96 -8.87 2.94
CA SER A 148 -8.31 -9.34 3.29
C SER A 148 -8.80 -8.98 4.70
N GLN A 149 -7.89 -8.70 5.64
CA GLN A 149 -8.26 -8.24 6.99
C GLN A 149 -8.82 -6.81 6.99
N PHE A 150 -8.49 -6.01 5.96
CA PHE A 150 -8.89 -4.62 5.82
C PHE A 150 -9.89 -4.38 4.69
N ALA A 151 -10.20 -5.40 3.89
CA ALA A 151 -11.12 -5.31 2.76
C ALA A 151 -12.62 -5.20 3.15
N LYS A 152 -12.93 -5.18 4.46
CA LYS A 152 -14.31 -5.24 5.00
C LYS A 152 -14.82 -3.97 5.69
N THR A 153 -14.03 -2.89 5.77
CA THR A 153 -14.45 -1.63 6.39
C THR A 153 -15.16 -0.69 5.41
#